data_AF-A0A397BR53-F1
#
_entry.id   AF-A0A397BR53-F1
#
_cell.length_a   1.000
_cell.length_b   1.000
_cell.length_c   1.000
_cell.angle_alpha   90.00
_cell.angle_beta   90.00
_cell.angle_gamma   90.00
#
_symmetry.space_group_name_H-M   'P 1'
#
loop_
_entity.id
_entity.type
_entity.pdbx_description
1 polymer ?
#
loop_
_entity_poly.entity_id
_entity_poly.type
_entity_poly.pdbx_seq_one_letter_code
_entity_poly.pdbx_strand_id
1 'polypeptide(L)'
;MERGEKRATFNYTPHTTMVSVTKLLLVVGLVTLGQAQIPSFFDDEGNAESICNSDESLNVVCYKDTEPAKVSKSLAVARLLIGGSWCTGWLFGSEGHLITNNHCINNDAAAANTRVEFASVTPGCQDSVSLGSNPGVYATTNVTLILNDVNLDFALVKLNLVDGFDLKPYGYLQASETTVNVNDTAYVMGHPYGKPRRIAMVKDGTTAGRITTTNYTEPVQTNCYNVDRLGHNLDTEGGSSGSPLMSATTNLVIGLHNCGGCKASTTAYGSNYAIKMTYIVNLLRVKNVLPKDSVVATPRGTQTQALTVAPTFAPSPSKCTVVEENVAYFGYHLASTQRSEVSLCCGDCDITPGCKLFVWTTDNGGTCWLKSDVGTKVASVGVKSAVLANPAATV
;
A
#
# COMPACT_ATOMS: atom_id res chain seq x y z
N MET A 1 6.52 38.66 -68.78
CA MET A 1 7.42 38.18 -69.85
C MET A 1 8.61 37.50 -69.19
N GLU A 2 8.90 36.28 -69.65
CA GLU A 2 9.86 35.29 -69.12
C GLU A 2 11.34 35.69 -69.26
N ARG A 3 12.23 35.12 -68.41
CA ARG A 3 13.09 33.97 -68.77
C ARG A 3 14.17 33.66 -67.71
N GLY A 4 14.44 32.37 -67.51
CA GLY A 4 15.82 31.84 -67.63
C GLY A 4 16.50 31.25 -66.39
N GLU A 5 16.40 29.93 -66.25
CA GLU A 5 17.10 29.00 -65.34
C GLU A 5 18.59 28.79 -65.69
N LYS A 6 19.49 28.55 -64.70
CA LYS A 6 20.62 27.59 -64.80
C LYS A 6 21.10 27.07 -63.44
N ARG A 7 21.27 25.75 -63.39
CA ARG A 7 21.72 24.87 -62.30
C ARG A 7 23.25 24.65 -62.38
N ALA A 8 23.94 24.51 -61.24
CA ALA A 8 25.32 24.02 -61.19
C ALA A 8 25.51 23.00 -60.05
N THR A 9 26.06 21.84 -60.40
CA THR A 9 26.47 20.72 -59.53
C THR A 9 27.93 20.89 -59.13
N PHE A 10 28.31 20.46 -57.91
CA PHE A 10 29.71 20.37 -57.50
C PHE A 10 30.01 19.03 -56.83
N ASN A 11 31.00 18.32 -57.38
CA ASN A 11 31.50 17.02 -56.91
C ASN A 11 32.61 17.21 -55.87
N TYR A 12 32.63 16.33 -54.87
CA TYR A 12 33.60 16.30 -53.78
C TYR A 12 34.80 15.39 -54.12
N THR A 13 36.01 15.82 -53.78
CA THR A 13 37.24 14.99 -53.73
C THR A 13 37.94 15.18 -52.39
N PRO A 14 38.42 14.11 -51.72
CA PRO A 14 39.08 14.24 -50.42
C PRO A 14 40.60 14.33 -50.57
N HIS A 15 41.24 15.20 -49.79
CA HIS A 15 42.69 15.22 -49.58
C HIS A 15 43.02 14.82 -48.14
N THR A 16 43.82 13.77 -48.01
CA THR A 16 44.41 13.24 -46.78
C THR A 16 45.64 14.06 -46.40
N THR A 17 45.75 14.49 -45.14
CA THR A 17 47.03 14.90 -44.53
C THR A 17 47.14 14.33 -43.13
N MET A 18 48.23 13.60 -42.87
CA MET A 18 48.64 13.12 -41.55
C MET A 18 49.44 14.22 -40.82
N VAL A 19 49.21 14.40 -39.52
CA VAL A 19 50.09 15.19 -38.63
C VAL A 19 50.38 14.42 -37.35
N SER A 20 51.65 14.49 -36.97
CA SER A 20 52.39 13.82 -35.89
C SER A 20 51.87 14.09 -34.47
N VAL A 21 51.94 13.06 -33.61
CA VAL A 21 51.53 13.07 -32.20
C VAL A 21 52.67 13.57 -31.31
N THR A 22 52.46 14.71 -30.63
CA THR A 22 53.32 15.16 -29.53
C THR A 22 52.48 15.21 -28.25
N LYS A 23 52.98 14.56 -27.20
CA LYS A 23 52.32 14.39 -25.89
C LYS A 23 51.98 15.73 -25.23
N LEU A 24 50.71 15.94 -24.89
CA LEU A 24 50.27 16.92 -23.90
C LEU A 24 49.51 16.15 -22.81
N LEU A 25 50.06 16.12 -21.59
CA LEU A 25 49.36 15.59 -20.42
C LEU A 25 48.21 16.53 -20.06
N LEU A 26 46.98 16.09 -20.33
CA LEU A 26 45.78 16.64 -19.70
C LEU A 26 45.45 15.78 -18.49
N VAL A 27 45.54 16.40 -17.31
CA VAL A 27 44.97 15.86 -16.06
C VAL A 27 43.45 15.90 -16.23
N VAL A 28 42.88 14.80 -16.70
CA VAL A 28 41.44 14.56 -16.62
C VAL A 28 41.17 14.10 -15.20
N GLY A 29 40.63 15.00 -14.38
CA GLY A 29 39.97 14.58 -13.14
C GLY A 29 38.85 13.62 -13.53
N LEU A 30 38.99 12.35 -13.15
CA LEU A 30 37.89 11.40 -13.19
C LEU A 30 36.82 11.89 -12.21
N VAL A 31 35.86 12.65 -12.70
CA VAL A 31 34.53 12.61 -12.11
C VAL A 31 33.95 11.29 -12.57
N THR A 32 34.09 10.26 -11.73
CA THR A 32 33.27 9.06 -11.86
C THR A 32 31.83 9.51 -11.65
N LEU A 33 31.13 9.80 -12.74
CA LEU A 33 29.68 9.73 -12.76
C LEU A 33 29.37 8.25 -12.54
N GLY A 34 29.23 7.87 -11.28
CA GLY A 34 28.61 6.61 -10.91
C GLY A 34 27.20 6.68 -11.45
N GLN A 35 26.98 6.15 -12.66
CA GLN A 35 25.67 5.67 -13.03
C GLN A 35 25.37 4.57 -12.02
N ALA A 36 24.57 4.90 -11.00
CA ALA A 36 23.87 3.90 -10.24
C ALA A 36 23.00 3.17 -11.26
N GLN A 37 23.51 2.06 -11.82
CA GLN A 37 22.68 1.07 -12.46
C GLN A 37 21.67 0.66 -11.39
N ILE A 38 20.45 1.16 -11.52
CA ILE A 38 19.29 0.58 -10.86
C ILE A 38 19.30 -0.88 -11.34
N PRO A 39 19.56 -1.87 -10.47
CA PRO A 39 19.47 -3.25 -10.92
C PRO A 39 18.04 -3.42 -11.41
N SER A 40 17.90 -3.89 -12.65
CA SER A 40 16.63 -4.38 -13.17
C SER A 40 16.21 -5.56 -12.29
N PHE A 41 15.50 -5.26 -11.21
CA PHE A 41 14.94 -6.22 -10.24
C PHE A 41 13.75 -6.99 -10.80
N PHE A 42 13.44 -6.82 -12.08
CA PHE A 42 12.28 -7.38 -12.74
C PHE A 42 12.70 -8.17 -13.98
N ASP A 43 13.59 -9.13 -13.81
CA ASP A 43 13.64 -10.28 -14.70
C ASP A 43 13.48 -11.54 -13.86
N ASP A 44 12.30 -12.15 -14.05
CA ASP A 44 11.91 -13.53 -13.75
C ASP A 44 12.11 -14.05 -12.31
N GLU A 45 11.05 -13.98 -11.48
CA GLU A 45 10.49 -15.16 -10.81
C GLU A 45 8.96 -14.97 -10.60
N GLY A 46 8.20 -16.01 -10.94
CA GLY A 46 6.76 -15.94 -11.21
C GLY A 46 5.83 -15.62 -10.04
N ASN A 47 4.73 -14.95 -10.39
CA ASN A 47 3.46 -14.82 -9.66
C ASN A 47 3.51 -14.10 -8.30
N ALA A 48 4.03 -12.88 -8.27
CA ALA A 48 3.71 -11.93 -7.20
C ALA A 48 2.42 -11.14 -7.46
N GLU A 49 1.78 -11.27 -8.62
CA GLU A 49 0.46 -10.68 -8.96
C GLU A 49 -0.30 -11.65 -9.87
N SER A 50 -1.61 -11.79 -9.70
CA SER A 50 -2.34 -12.89 -10.37
C SER A 50 -3.79 -12.59 -10.70
N ILE A 51 -4.14 -12.90 -11.95
CA ILE A 51 -5.50 -13.10 -12.40
C ILE A 51 -6.03 -14.40 -11.76
N CYS A 52 -7.18 -14.31 -11.11
CA CYS A 52 -7.83 -15.40 -10.42
C CYS A 52 -8.71 -16.19 -11.41
N ASN A 53 -8.04 -16.90 -12.33
CA ASN A 53 -8.58 -17.68 -13.46
C ASN A 53 -8.55 -16.91 -14.79
N SER A 54 -9.63 -16.20 -15.13
CA SER A 54 -9.74 -15.31 -16.30
C SER A 54 -9.74 -13.86 -15.84
N ASP A 55 -9.23 -12.91 -16.62
CA ASP A 55 -9.31 -11.49 -16.24
C ASP A 55 -10.76 -11.01 -16.37
N GLU A 56 -11.38 -10.72 -15.24
CA GLU A 56 -12.75 -10.22 -15.12
C GLU A 56 -12.78 -8.71 -14.82
N SER A 57 -11.62 -8.06 -14.73
CA SER A 57 -11.53 -6.61 -14.66
C SER A 57 -12.06 -5.99 -15.95
N LEU A 58 -12.70 -4.83 -15.87
CA LEU A 58 -13.17 -4.10 -17.04
C LEU A 58 -12.59 -2.69 -17.07
N ASN A 59 -12.54 -2.11 -18.28
CA ASN A 59 -12.23 -0.69 -18.45
C ASN A 59 -13.19 0.16 -17.62
N VAL A 60 -12.69 1.20 -16.93
CA VAL A 60 -13.51 2.01 -16.00
C VAL A 60 -14.79 2.56 -16.64
N VAL A 61 -14.76 2.88 -17.94
CA VAL A 61 -15.91 3.43 -18.69
C VAL A 61 -17.08 2.45 -18.79
N CYS A 62 -16.85 1.13 -18.64
CA CYS A 62 -17.91 0.13 -18.57
C CYS A 62 -18.88 0.35 -17.41
N TYR A 63 -18.42 1.03 -16.36
CA TYR A 63 -19.14 1.21 -15.12
C TYR A 63 -19.71 2.62 -14.94
N LYS A 64 -19.59 3.49 -15.95
CA LYS A 64 -20.00 4.90 -15.88
C LYS A 64 -21.48 5.06 -15.52
N ASP A 65 -22.33 4.18 -16.04
CA ASP A 65 -23.79 4.27 -15.89
C ASP A 65 -24.29 3.40 -14.72
N THR A 66 -23.64 2.28 -14.44
CA THR A 66 -24.06 1.32 -13.42
C THR A 66 -23.48 1.58 -12.04
N GLU A 67 -22.30 2.19 -11.96
CA GLU A 67 -21.56 2.42 -10.71
C GLU A 67 -20.91 3.82 -10.67
N PRO A 68 -21.68 4.90 -10.88
CA PRO A 68 -21.14 6.25 -11.01
C PRO A 68 -20.34 6.72 -9.78
N ALA A 69 -20.71 6.25 -8.58
CA ALA A 69 -19.97 6.55 -7.35
C ALA A 69 -18.55 5.95 -7.35
N LYS A 70 -18.41 4.68 -7.77
CA LYS A 70 -17.11 4.00 -7.88
C LYS A 70 -16.25 4.64 -8.96
N VAL A 71 -16.85 5.00 -10.10
CA VAL A 71 -16.17 5.72 -11.18
C VAL A 71 -15.69 7.09 -10.72
N SER A 72 -16.50 7.85 -9.97
CA SER A 72 -16.09 9.13 -9.39
C SER A 72 -14.90 8.98 -8.45
N LYS A 73 -14.90 7.97 -7.56
CA LYS A 73 -13.76 7.69 -6.67
C LYS A 73 -12.51 7.29 -7.43
N SER A 74 -12.65 6.56 -8.53
CA SER A 74 -11.50 6.12 -9.34
C SER A 74 -10.67 7.27 -9.92
N LEU A 75 -11.23 8.49 -10.01
CA LEU A 75 -10.52 9.68 -10.49
C LEU A 75 -9.24 9.97 -9.69
N ALA A 76 -9.21 9.62 -8.40
CA ALA A 76 -8.05 9.81 -7.53
C ALA A 76 -6.93 8.77 -7.76
N VAL A 77 -7.16 7.75 -8.58
CA VAL A 77 -6.19 6.69 -8.88
C VAL A 77 -5.34 7.07 -10.09
N ALA A 78 -4.03 6.93 -9.92
CA ALA A 78 -3.00 7.27 -10.89
C ALA A 78 -2.22 6.05 -11.35
N ARG A 79 -1.79 6.10 -12.62
CA ARG A 79 -0.77 5.22 -13.18
C ARG A 79 0.60 5.78 -12.83
N LEU A 80 1.46 4.93 -12.31
CA LEU A 80 2.83 5.29 -11.95
C LEU A 80 3.81 4.63 -12.91
N LEU A 81 4.75 5.41 -13.43
CA LEU A 81 5.93 4.91 -14.14
C LEU A 81 7.17 5.26 -13.33
N ILE A 82 7.81 4.25 -12.73
CA ILE A 82 8.97 4.37 -11.83
C ILE A 82 10.17 3.71 -12.49
N GLY A 83 11.10 4.50 -13.03
CA GLY A 83 12.34 3.95 -13.60
C GLY A 83 12.14 2.90 -14.71
N GLY A 84 10.97 2.89 -15.38
CA GLY A 84 10.61 1.89 -16.40
C GLY A 84 9.60 0.83 -15.93
N SER A 85 9.39 0.69 -14.63
CA SER A 85 8.38 -0.21 -14.04
C SER A 85 7.05 0.49 -13.82
N TRP A 86 5.96 -0.26 -13.90
CA TRP A 86 4.61 0.25 -13.69
C TRP A 86 4.10 -0.14 -12.30
N CYS A 87 3.43 0.80 -11.63
CA CYS A 87 2.65 0.57 -10.42
C CYS A 87 1.37 1.41 -10.46
N THR A 88 0.54 1.24 -9.44
CA THR A 88 -0.63 2.05 -9.17
C THR A 88 -0.39 2.88 -7.90
N GLY A 89 -0.93 4.09 -7.87
CA GLY A 89 -1.00 4.89 -6.65
C GLY A 89 -2.26 5.73 -6.64
N TRP A 90 -2.55 6.39 -5.54
CA TRP A 90 -3.78 7.18 -5.42
C TRP A 90 -3.66 8.32 -4.43
N LEU A 91 -4.38 9.40 -4.69
CA LEU A 91 -4.40 10.58 -3.84
C LEU A 91 -5.02 10.25 -2.48
N PHE A 92 -4.24 10.42 -1.41
CA PHE A 92 -4.64 10.09 -0.05
C PHE A 92 -4.79 11.36 0.80
N GLY A 93 -6.04 11.71 1.08
CA GLY A 93 -6.36 12.98 1.73
C GLY A 93 -6.23 14.20 0.82
N SER A 94 -6.52 15.38 1.38
CA SER A 94 -6.77 16.61 0.64
C SER A 94 -5.52 17.42 0.29
N GLU A 95 -4.33 16.91 0.61
CA GLU A 95 -3.10 17.70 0.61
C GLU A 95 -2.17 17.36 -0.55
N GLY A 96 -2.59 16.58 -1.54
CA GLY A 96 -1.72 16.18 -2.66
C GLY A 96 -0.66 15.17 -2.28
N HIS A 97 -0.91 14.40 -1.22
CA HIS A 97 -0.16 13.18 -0.95
C HIS A 97 -0.69 12.04 -1.80
N LEU A 98 0.19 11.15 -2.22
CA LEU A 98 -0.13 9.92 -2.92
C LEU A 98 0.43 8.75 -2.12
N ILE A 99 -0.30 7.64 -2.08
CA ILE A 99 0.17 6.39 -1.48
C ILE A 99 0.28 5.29 -2.54
N THR A 100 1.31 4.45 -2.41
CA THR A 100 1.58 3.25 -3.23
C THR A 100 2.36 2.23 -2.37
N ASN A 101 2.86 1.14 -2.95
CA ASN A 101 3.69 0.19 -2.20
C ASN A 101 5.13 0.67 -2.01
N ASN A 102 5.76 0.19 -0.93
CA ASN A 102 7.20 0.39 -0.71
C ASN A 102 8.00 -0.25 -1.85
N HIS A 103 7.66 -1.45 -2.30
CA HIS A 103 8.38 -2.08 -3.40
C HIS A 103 8.26 -1.33 -4.74
N CYS A 104 7.32 -0.37 -4.88
CA CYS A 104 7.26 0.56 -6.00
C CYS A 104 8.17 1.77 -5.79
N ILE A 105 8.10 2.40 -4.60
CA ILE A 105 8.90 3.59 -4.24
C ILE A 105 9.55 3.36 -2.87
N ASN A 106 10.74 2.76 -2.86
CA ASN A 106 11.43 2.34 -1.63
C ASN A 106 12.52 3.32 -1.15
N ASN A 107 12.82 4.35 -1.94
CA ASN A 107 13.86 5.34 -1.62
C ASN A 107 13.68 6.62 -2.45
N ASP A 108 14.49 7.63 -2.13
CA ASP A 108 14.47 8.93 -2.80
C ASP A 108 14.83 8.85 -4.28
N ALA A 109 15.67 7.89 -4.70
CA ALA A 109 16.01 7.73 -6.12
C ALA A 109 14.84 7.20 -6.94
N ALA A 110 14.05 6.27 -6.39
CA ALA A 110 12.80 5.82 -7.01
C ALA A 110 11.78 6.96 -7.05
N ALA A 111 11.65 7.73 -5.96
CA ALA A 111 10.77 8.89 -5.87
C ALA A 111 11.12 9.96 -6.92
N ALA A 112 12.42 10.28 -7.07
CA ALA A 112 12.92 11.21 -8.07
C ALA A 112 12.68 10.76 -9.53
N ASN A 113 12.49 9.46 -9.76
CA ASN A 113 12.25 8.86 -11.08
C ASN A 113 10.80 8.36 -11.26
N THR A 114 9.86 8.87 -10.48
CA THR A 114 8.44 8.51 -10.55
C THR A 114 7.63 9.55 -11.33
N ARG A 115 7.02 9.12 -12.43
CA ARG A 115 6.00 9.91 -13.14
C ARG A 115 4.61 9.50 -12.67
N VAL A 116 3.75 10.48 -12.41
CA VAL A 116 2.37 10.26 -11.95
C VAL A 116 1.40 10.74 -13.02
N GLU A 117 0.56 9.83 -13.51
CA GLU A 117 -0.38 10.08 -14.60
C GLU A 117 -1.81 9.78 -14.15
N PHE A 118 -2.67 10.78 -14.20
CA PHE A 118 -4.11 10.61 -13.95
C PHE A 118 -4.88 10.53 -15.26
N ALA A 119 -6.15 10.12 -15.20
CA ALA A 119 -7.07 10.10 -16.34
C ALA A 119 -6.60 9.26 -17.56
N SER A 120 -5.69 8.30 -17.38
CA SER A 120 -5.45 7.27 -18.39
C SER A 120 -6.64 6.30 -18.41
N VAL A 121 -7.54 6.47 -19.37
CA VAL A 121 -8.78 5.69 -19.53
C VAL A 121 -9.07 5.41 -21.00
N THR A 122 -9.82 4.36 -21.29
CA THR A 122 -10.33 4.12 -22.66
C THR A 122 -11.55 4.98 -22.96
N PRO A 123 -11.78 5.36 -24.23
CA PRO A 123 -13.04 5.94 -24.68
C PRO A 123 -14.23 4.98 -24.58
N GLY A 124 -14.02 3.71 -24.93
CA GLY A 124 -15.04 2.67 -24.99
C GLY A 124 -14.81 1.53 -23.99
N CYS A 125 -15.91 0.85 -23.63
CA CYS A 125 -15.88 -0.23 -22.64
C CYS A 125 -15.08 -1.44 -23.16
N GLN A 126 -15.25 -1.80 -24.43
CA GLN A 126 -14.62 -2.97 -25.04
C GLN A 126 -13.37 -2.61 -25.86
N ASP A 127 -12.82 -1.41 -25.66
CA ASP A 127 -11.61 -0.99 -26.35
C ASP A 127 -10.42 -1.84 -25.89
N SER A 128 -9.64 -2.29 -26.87
CA SER A 128 -8.38 -2.99 -26.61
C SER A 128 -7.41 -2.10 -25.85
N VAL A 129 -6.72 -2.70 -24.88
CA VAL A 129 -5.73 -2.01 -24.04
C VAL A 129 -4.39 -2.72 -24.09
N SER A 130 -3.31 -1.94 -23.98
CA SER A 130 -1.95 -2.44 -23.90
C SER A 130 -1.14 -1.61 -22.90
N LEU A 131 0.05 -2.10 -22.57
CA LEU A 131 1.01 -1.42 -21.71
C LEU A 131 1.22 0.03 -22.20
N GLY A 132 0.96 1.01 -21.33
CA GLY A 132 1.16 2.44 -21.63
C GLY A 132 0.16 3.05 -22.63
N SER A 133 -0.87 2.32 -23.09
CA SER A 133 -1.88 2.88 -23.99
C SER A 133 -2.74 3.95 -23.30
N ASN A 134 -3.45 4.73 -24.12
CA ASN A 134 -4.35 5.83 -23.72
C ASN A 134 -3.73 6.74 -22.66
N PRO A 135 -2.70 7.52 -23.02
CA PRO A 135 -2.08 8.44 -22.09
C PRO A 135 -3.11 9.44 -21.58
N GLY A 136 -3.06 9.68 -20.27
CA GLY A 136 -3.85 10.68 -19.58
C GLY A 136 -3.07 11.97 -19.39
N VAL A 137 -3.16 12.56 -18.20
CA VAL A 137 -2.51 13.83 -17.86
C VAL A 137 -1.45 13.58 -16.79
N TYR A 138 -0.21 13.94 -17.10
CA TYR A 138 0.91 13.84 -16.16
C TYR A 138 0.86 14.97 -15.14
N ALA A 139 0.69 14.63 -13.87
CA ALA A 139 0.72 15.58 -12.76
C ALA A 139 2.14 15.97 -12.37
N THR A 140 3.09 15.05 -12.50
CA THR A 140 4.50 15.28 -12.18
C THR A 140 5.42 14.23 -12.81
N THR A 141 6.71 14.56 -12.89
CA THR A 141 7.80 13.66 -13.28
C THR A 141 8.69 13.22 -12.11
N ASN A 142 8.44 13.74 -10.89
CA ASN A 142 9.10 13.29 -9.66
C ASN A 142 8.20 13.49 -8.44
N VAL A 143 8.46 12.74 -7.38
CA VAL A 143 7.76 12.88 -6.10
C VAL A 143 8.76 12.98 -4.96
N THR A 144 8.33 13.49 -3.82
CA THR A 144 9.12 13.52 -2.60
C THR A 144 8.66 12.38 -1.69
N LEU A 145 9.56 11.48 -1.31
CA LEU A 145 9.25 10.42 -0.35
C LEU A 145 9.08 11.03 1.05
N ILE A 146 7.94 10.77 1.70
CA ILE A 146 7.65 11.25 3.06
C ILE A 146 7.93 10.15 4.08
N LEU A 147 7.43 8.94 3.80
CA LEU A 147 7.64 7.75 4.62
C LEU A 147 7.44 6.51 3.77
N ASN A 148 8.29 5.50 3.92
CA ASN A 148 8.00 4.14 3.52
C ASN A 148 8.19 3.18 4.70
N ASP A 149 7.56 2.02 4.61
CA ASP A 149 7.77 0.91 5.53
C ASP A 149 7.84 -0.40 4.75
N VAL A 150 8.91 -1.15 4.96
CA VAL A 150 9.15 -2.43 4.26
C VAL A 150 8.19 -3.51 4.75
N ASN A 151 7.83 -3.53 6.04
CA ASN A 151 6.98 -4.57 6.61
C ASN A 151 5.50 -4.38 6.24
N LEU A 152 5.05 -3.13 6.19
CA LEU A 152 3.71 -2.77 5.74
C LEU A 152 3.64 -2.51 4.23
N ASP A 153 4.73 -2.73 3.51
CA ASP A 153 4.89 -2.53 2.08
C ASP A 153 4.16 -1.30 1.52
N PHE A 154 4.33 -0.13 2.13
CA PHE A 154 3.73 1.11 1.64
C PHE A 154 4.74 2.23 1.58
N ALA A 155 4.46 3.19 0.68
CA ALA A 155 5.15 4.45 0.57
C ALA A 155 4.13 5.58 0.48
N LEU A 156 4.25 6.57 1.36
CA LEU A 156 3.57 7.85 1.28
C LEU A 156 4.52 8.86 0.64
N VAL A 157 4.07 9.49 -0.44
CA VAL A 157 4.83 10.50 -1.18
C VAL A 157 4.03 11.78 -1.33
N LYS A 158 4.74 12.89 -1.57
CA LYS A 158 4.16 14.18 -1.95
C LYS A 158 4.41 14.43 -3.43
N LEU A 159 3.36 14.83 -4.16
CA LEU A 159 3.49 15.18 -5.57
C LEU A 159 4.17 16.53 -5.74
N ASN A 160 5.25 16.57 -6.53
CA ASN A 160 5.90 17.81 -6.94
C ASN A 160 5.24 18.29 -8.24
N LEU A 161 4.04 18.85 -8.12
CA LEU A 161 3.17 19.14 -9.26
C LEU A 161 3.84 20.02 -10.32
N VAL A 162 3.56 19.75 -11.59
CA VAL A 162 3.87 20.70 -12.66
C VAL A 162 3.09 22.00 -12.43
N ASP A 163 3.72 23.13 -12.74
CA ASP A 163 3.13 24.45 -12.52
C ASP A 163 1.73 24.55 -13.14
N GLY A 164 0.75 24.95 -12.32
CA GLY A 164 -0.64 25.11 -12.74
C GLY A 164 -1.47 23.81 -12.78
N PHE A 165 -0.93 22.66 -12.39
CA PHE A 165 -1.73 21.43 -12.28
C PHE A 165 -2.72 21.52 -11.11
N ASP A 166 -4.01 21.33 -11.40
CA ASP A 166 -5.06 21.29 -10.37
C ASP A 166 -5.47 19.85 -10.04
N LEU A 167 -5.34 19.47 -8.76
CA LEU A 167 -5.75 18.16 -8.26
C LEU A 167 -7.26 18.08 -7.97
N LYS A 168 -7.97 19.20 -7.86
CA LYS A 168 -9.39 19.22 -7.47
C LYS A 168 -10.30 18.33 -8.34
N PRO A 169 -10.15 18.28 -9.68
CA PRO A 169 -10.98 17.41 -10.52
C PRO A 169 -10.82 15.91 -10.22
N TYR A 170 -9.70 15.51 -9.62
CA TYR A 170 -9.39 14.13 -9.29
C TYR A 170 -9.86 13.73 -7.88
N GLY A 171 -10.11 14.70 -7.02
CA GLY A 171 -10.49 14.47 -5.63
C GLY A 171 -9.41 13.73 -4.84
N TYR A 172 -9.83 12.91 -3.89
CA TYR A 172 -8.95 12.03 -3.11
C TYR A 172 -9.76 10.87 -2.54
N LEU A 173 -9.06 9.80 -2.15
CA LEU A 173 -9.66 8.69 -1.42
C LEU A 173 -9.43 8.84 0.09
N GLN A 174 -10.28 8.17 0.84
CA GLN A 174 -10.23 8.13 2.29
C GLN A 174 -10.23 6.68 2.75
N ALA A 175 -9.39 6.38 3.74
CA ALA A 175 -9.34 5.08 4.37
C ALA A 175 -10.51 4.89 5.34
N SER A 176 -10.97 3.64 5.44
CA SER A 176 -11.87 3.23 6.51
C SER A 176 -11.08 2.89 7.77
N GLU A 177 -11.65 3.22 8.92
CA GLU A 177 -11.19 2.75 10.23
C GLU A 177 -11.97 1.54 10.74
N THR A 178 -12.99 1.12 10.00
CA THR A 178 -13.84 0.01 10.39
C THR A 178 -13.14 -1.32 10.11
N THR A 179 -13.27 -2.27 11.02
CA THR A 179 -12.86 -3.65 10.79
C THR A 179 -13.62 -4.23 9.60
N VAL A 180 -12.93 -5.05 8.82
CA VAL A 180 -13.44 -5.77 7.65
C VAL A 180 -13.69 -7.21 8.04
N ASN A 181 -14.78 -7.80 7.56
CA ASN A 181 -15.13 -9.20 7.78
C ASN A 181 -14.87 -10.05 6.53
N VAL A 182 -14.64 -11.35 6.74
CA VAL A 182 -14.67 -12.32 5.64
C VAL A 182 -16.06 -12.26 4.97
N ASN A 183 -16.07 -12.34 3.65
CA ASN A 183 -17.22 -12.16 2.76
C ASN A 183 -17.74 -10.74 2.58
N ASP A 184 -17.18 -9.72 3.24
CA ASP A 184 -17.49 -8.33 2.89
C ASP A 184 -17.19 -8.10 1.40
N THR A 185 -18.09 -7.41 0.71
CA THR A 185 -17.92 -7.14 -0.72
C THR A 185 -16.92 -6.02 -0.94
N ALA A 186 -16.05 -6.22 -1.92
CA ALA A 186 -14.95 -5.33 -2.23
C ALA A 186 -14.77 -5.18 -3.74
N TYR A 187 -14.05 -4.13 -4.12
CA TYR A 187 -13.56 -3.94 -5.48
C TYR A 187 -12.16 -3.34 -5.45
N VAL A 188 -11.38 -3.55 -6.51
CA VAL A 188 -10.04 -2.99 -6.66
C VAL A 188 -9.99 -2.21 -7.97
N MET A 189 -9.31 -1.07 -7.96
CA MET A 189 -9.20 -0.19 -9.11
C MET A 189 -7.76 0.25 -9.28
N GLY A 190 -7.25 0.19 -10.50
CA GLY A 190 -5.84 0.46 -10.73
C GLY A 190 -5.44 0.37 -12.20
N HIS A 191 -4.14 0.23 -12.41
CA HIS A 191 -3.50 0.17 -13.72
C HIS A 191 -2.77 -1.16 -13.90
N PRO A 192 -3.51 -2.30 -13.98
CA PRO A 192 -2.90 -3.61 -14.18
C PRO A 192 -2.04 -3.57 -15.45
N TYR A 193 -0.81 -4.03 -15.34
CA TYR A 193 0.19 -4.06 -16.42
C TYR A 193 0.40 -2.71 -17.11
N GLY A 194 0.33 -1.61 -16.34
CA GLY A 194 0.45 -0.25 -16.88
C GLY A 194 -0.63 0.10 -17.92
N LYS A 195 -1.71 -0.68 -17.99
CA LYS A 195 -2.85 -0.42 -18.89
C LYS A 195 -3.66 0.80 -18.39
N PRO A 196 -4.55 1.37 -19.22
CA PRO A 196 -5.54 2.35 -18.77
C PRO A 196 -6.36 1.82 -17.60
N ARG A 197 -6.93 2.73 -16.80
CA ARG A 197 -7.60 2.40 -15.53
C ARG A 197 -8.68 1.34 -15.70
N ARG A 198 -8.56 0.27 -14.92
CA ARG A 198 -9.54 -0.83 -14.84
C ARG A 198 -10.08 -0.97 -13.43
N ILE A 199 -11.26 -1.57 -13.33
CA ILE A 199 -11.87 -1.93 -12.05
C ILE A 199 -12.21 -3.42 -12.10
N ALA A 200 -11.74 -4.18 -11.12
CA ALA A 200 -12.23 -5.53 -10.86
C ALA A 200 -13.29 -5.44 -9.76
N MET A 201 -14.51 -5.89 -10.08
CA MET A 201 -15.65 -5.90 -9.15
C MET A 201 -16.30 -7.27 -8.98
N VAL A 202 -16.05 -8.18 -9.92
CA VAL A 202 -16.72 -9.48 -9.98
C VAL A 202 -15.71 -10.61 -9.98
N LYS A 203 -16.20 -11.79 -9.64
CA LYS A 203 -15.57 -13.09 -9.70
C LYS A 203 -16.56 -14.08 -10.33
N ASP A 204 -16.07 -14.96 -11.17
CA ASP A 204 -16.84 -16.03 -11.83
C ASP A 204 -18.05 -15.50 -12.61
N GLY A 205 -17.83 -14.42 -13.35
CA GLY A 205 -18.71 -13.75 -14.31
C GLY A 205 -19.71 -12.79 -13.69
N THR A 206 -20.21 -13.08 -12.49
CA THR A 206 -21.35 -12.34 -11.91
C THR A 206 -21.29 -12.11 -10.41
N THR A 207 -20.48 -12.87 -9.66
CA THR A 207 -20.46 -12.77 -8.20
C THR A 207 -19.63 -11.56 -7.78
N ALA A 208 -20.15 -10.72 -6.88
CA ALA A 208 -19.35 -9.61 -6.35
C ALA A 208 -18.06 -10.13 -5.71
N GLY A 209 -16.94 -9.44 -5.97
CA GLY A 209 -15.67 -9.72 -5.31
C GLY A 209 -15.77 -9.49 -3.80
N ARG A 210 -14.97 -10.24 -3.05
CA ARG A 210 -15.07 -10.33 -1.60
C ARG A 210 -13.72 -10.47 -0.93
N ILE A 211 -13.73 -10.16 0.36
CA ILE A 211 -12.67 -10.49 1.29
C ILE A 211 -12.73 -11.99 1.60
N THR A 212 -11.63 -12.69 1.37
CA THR A 212 -11.53 -14.15 1.54
C THR A 212 -10.92 -14.55 2.88
N THR A 213 -10.07 -13.68 3.44
CA THR A 213 -9.49 -13.81 4.77
C THR A 213 -9.17 -12.44 5.32
N THR A 214 -9.24 -12.31 6.64
CA THR A 214 -8.91 -11.07 7.35
C THR A 214 -7.63 -11.21 8.17
N ASN A 215 -7.00 -12.39 8.17
CA ASN A 215 -5.83 -12.67 8.99
C ASN A 215 -4.87 -13.63 8.28
N TYR A 216 -4.19 -13.13 7.24
CA TYR A 216 -3.21 -13.92 6.51
C TYR A 216 -1.80 -13.40 6.70
N THR A 217 -0.93 -14.24 7.24
CA THR A 217 0.52 -14.03 7.26
C THR A 217 1.16 -15.25 6.61
N GLU A 218 2.04 -15.01 5.65
CA GLU A 218 2.76 -16.12 5.02
C GLU A 218 3.62 -16.87 6.04
N PRO A 219 3.66 -18.21 5.96
CA PRO A 219 4.46 -19.02 6.88
C PRO A 219 5.96 -18.88 6.62
N VAL A 220 6.35 -18.42 5.41
CA VAL A 220 7.72 -18.22 4.97
C VAL A 220 7.79 -16.85 4.32
N GLN A 221 8.85 -16.10 4.60
CA GLN A 221 9.05 -14.78 4.01
C GLN A 221 9.19 -14.87 2.49
N THR A 222 8.21 -14.32 1.77
CA THR A 222 8.28 -14.11 0.33
C THR A 222 8.48 -12.62 0.01
N ASN A 223 8.51 -12.29 -1.28
CA ASN A 223 8.51 -10.91 -1.79
C ASN A 223 7.27 -10.10 -1.39
N CYS A 224 6.26 -10.77 -0.83
CA CYS A 224 5.02 -10.17 -0.36
C CYS A 224 4.98 -9.84 1.14
N TYR A 225 6.13 -10.02 1.81
CA TYR A 225 6.39 -9.72 3.22
C TYR A 225 5.54 -10.54 4.23
N ASN A 226 6.16 -10.88 5.36
CA ASN A 226 5.52 -11.63 6.45
C ASN A 226 4.70 -10.72 7.36
N VAL A 227 3.63 -10.16 6.79
CA VAL A 227 2.71 -9.28 7.50
C VAL A 227 1.27 -9.79 7.37
N ASP A 228 0.50 -9.53 8.41
CA ASP A 228 -0.93 -9.81 8.49
C ASP A 228 -1.72 -8.94 7.48
N ARG A 229 -2.39 -9.60 6.54
CA ARG A 229 -3.04 -9.02 5.37
C ARG A 229 -4.51 -9.43 5.25
N LEU A 230 -5.24 -8.64 4.47
CA LEU A 230 -6.52 -9.07 3.90
C LEU A 230 -6.25 -9.92 2.66
N GLY A 231 -7.02 -10.98 2.48
CA GLY A 231 -7.14 -11.67 1.19
C GLY A 231 -8.39 -11.21 0.44
N HIS A 232 -8.31 -11.12 -0.88
CA HIS A 232 -9.44 -10.86 -1.78
C HIS A 232 -9.35 -11.72 -3.04
N ASN A 233 -10.49 -11.97 -3.67
CA ASN A 233 -10.59 -12.78 -4.89
C ASN A 233 -10.69 -11.95 -6.18
N LEU A 234 -10.35 -10.66 -6.12
CA LEU A 234 -10.44 -9.74 -7.26
C LEU A 234 -9.17 -9.79 -8.11
N ASP A 235 -9.32 -9.77 -9.43
CA ASP A 235 -8.22 -9.88 -10.39
C ASP A 235 -7.25 -8.69 -10.35
N THR A 236 -5.96 -9.01 -10.37
CA THR A 236 -4.84 -8.08 -10.45
C THR A 236 -3.77 -8.61 -11.41
N GLU A 237 -2.87 -7.75 -11.85
CA GLU A 237 -1.71 -8.12 -12.68
C GLU A 237 -0.48 -7.34 -12.19
N GLY A 238 0.71 -7.68 -12.68
CA GLY A 238 1.91 -6.87 -12.41
C GLY A 238 1.62 -5.39 -12.71
N GLY A 239 1.96 -4.48 -11.80
CA GLY A 239 1.60 -3.06 -11.89
C GLY A 239 0.29 -2.65 -11.20
N SER A 240 -0.52 -3.62 -10.77
CA SER A 240 -1.59 -3.36 -9.81
C SER A 240 -1.06 -3.01 -8.41
N SER A 241 0.19 -3.31 -8.08
CA SER A 241 0.85 -2.90 -6.83
C SER A 241 0.52 -1.46 -6.46
N GLY A 242 -0.04 -1.27 -5.27
CA GLY A 242 -0.43 0.02 -4.70
C GLY A 242 -1.88 0.40 -5.00
N SER A 243 -2.64 -0.45 -5.70
CA SER A 243 -4.06 -0.24 -5.94
C SER A 243 -4.86 -0.20 -4.63
N PRO A 244 -5.82 0.71 -4.49
CA PRO A 244 -6.72 0.69 -3.34
C PRO A 244 -7.71 -0.48 -3.45
N LEU A 245 -7.76 -1.31 -2.41
CA LEU A 245 -8.84 -2.24 -2.17
C LEU A 245 -9.97 -1.50 -1.44
N MET A 246 -11.14 -1.44 -2.05
CA MET A 246 -12.26 -0.60 -1.65
C MET A 246 -13.40 -1.45 -1.09
N SER A 247 -14.04 -0.99 -0.01
CA SER A 247 -15.34 -1.53 0.41
C SER A 247 -16.40 -1.18 -0.62
N ALA A 248 -17.11 -2.18 -1.15
CA ALA A 248 -18.15 -1.95 -2.15
C ALA A 248 -19.37 -1.20 -1.60
N THR A 249 -19.58 -1.23 -0.28
CA THR A 249 -20.70 -0.54 0.38
C THR A 249 -20.39 0.91 0.67
N THR A 250 -19.18 1.22 1.15
CA THR A 250 -18.84 2.57 1.65
C THR A 250 -17.98 3.37 0.67
N ASN A 251 -17.37 2.72 -0.32
CA ASN A 251 -16.35 3.30 -1.20
C ASN A 251 -15.18 3.93 -0.42
N LEU A 252 -14.86 3.38 0.75
CA LEU A 252 -13.66 3.70 1.52
C LEU A 252 -12.58 2.65 1.27
N VAL A 253 -11.32 3.08 1.34
CA VAL A 253 -10.16 2.21 1.18
C VAL A 253 -10.02 1.35 2.44
N ILE A 254 -10.07 0.04 2.28
CA ILE A 254 -9.93 -0.95 3.35
C ILE A 254 -8.57 -1.66 3.33
N GLY A 255 -7.87 -1.62 2.20
CA GLY A 255 -6.51 -2.11 2.10
C GLY A 255 -5.73 -1.52 0.92
N LEU A 256 -4.41 -1.69 0.97
CA LEU A 256 -3.48 -1.38 -0.09
C LEU A 256 -3.00 -2.68 -0.72
N HIS A 257 -3.45 -2.97 -1.94
CA HIS A 257 -3.07 -4.18 -2.63
C HIS A 257 -1.55 -4.21 -2.86
N ASN A 258 -0.91 -5.32 -2.48
CA ASN A 258 0.55 -5.40 -2.40
C ASN A 258 1.14 -6.71 -2.94
N CYS A 259 0.29 -7.69 -3.19
CA CYS A 259 0.72 -9.00 -3.62
C CYS A 259 -0.47 -9.79 -4.17
N GLY A 260 -0.19 -10.67 -5.12
CA GLY A 260 -1.06 -11.69 -5.62
C GLY A 260 -0.94 -13.01 -4.88
N GLY A 261 -1.54 -14.05 -5.44
CA GLY A 261 -1.56 -15.36 -4.80
C GLY A 261 -2.65 -16.28 -5.32
N CYS A 262 -3.45 -15.82 -6.29
CA CYS A 262 -4.36 -16.67 -7.02
C CYS A 262 -3.59 -17.72 -7.83
N LYS A 263 -3.85 -18.98 -7.51
CA LYS A 263 -3.44 -20.14 -8.30
C LYS A 263 -4.70 -20.77 -8.89
N ALA A 264 -4.72 -20.96 -10.20
CA ALA A 264 -5.87 -21.50 -10.93
C ALA A 264 -6.35 -22.89 -10.42
N SER A 265 -5.49 -23.61 -9.68
CA SER A 265 -5.79 -24.95 -9.12
C SER A 265 -6.30 -24.95 -7.68
N THR A 266 -6.33 -23.82 -6.98
CA THR A 266 -6.68 -23.79 -5.55
C THR A 266 -8.06 -23.18 -5.31
N THR A 267 -9.06 -24.05 -5.12
CA THR A 267 -10.41 -23.66 -4.64
C THR A 267 -10.42 -23.19 -3.18
N ALA A 268 -9.35 -23.45 -2.41
CA ALA A 268 -9.33 -23.17 -0.96
C ALA A 268 -8.35 -22.05 -0.52
N TYR A 269 -7.25 -21.74 -1.22
CA TYR A 269 -6.31 -20.69 -0.80
C TYR A 269 -5.49 -20.17 -2.00
N GLY A 270 -6.16 -19.40 -2.87
CA GLY A 270 -5.56 -18.64 -3.95
C GLY A 270 -6.20 -17.26 -4.03
N SER A 271 -5.75 -16.32 -3.20
CA SER A 271 -6.26 -14.95 -3.14
C SER A 271 -5.16 -13.97 -3.45
N ASN A 272 -5.54 -12.83 -4.00
CA ASN A 272 -4.70 -11.63 -3.98
C ASN A 272 -4.77 -11.02 -2.57
N TYR A 273 -3.80 -10.20 -2.21
CA TYR A 273 -3.63 -9.68 -0.85
C TYR A 273 -3.49 -8.17 -0.82
N ALA A 274 -3.90 -7.60 0.31
CA ALA A 274 -3.77 -6.19 0.60
C ALA A 274 -3.35 -5.96 2.05
N ILE A 275 -2.43 -5.02 2.25
CA ILE A 275 -2.06 -4.51 3.56
C ILE A 275 -3.27 -3.77 4.14
N LYS A 276 -3.60 -4.06 5.40
CA LYS A 276 -4.73 -3.42 6.09
C LYS A 276 -4.49 -1.92 6.19
N MET A 277 -5.45 -1.13 5.72
CA MET A 277 -5.31 0.32 5.72
C MET A 277 -5.26 0.90 7.14
N THR A 278 -5.86 0.21 8.11
CA THR A 278 -5.79 0.54 9.54
C THR A 278 -4.35 0.50 10.09
N TYR A 279 -3.51 -0.44 9.66
CA TYR A 279 -2.11 -0.51 10.11
C TYR A 279 -1.30 0.66 9.58
N ILE A 280 -1.47 1.00 8.29
CA ILE A 280 -0.79 2.13 7.67
C ILE A 280 -1.26 3.45 8.31
N VAL A 281 -2.57 3.66 8.47
CA VAL A 281 -3.13 4.85 9.12
C VAL A 281 -2.59 5.02 10.54
N ASN A 282 -2.52 3.94 11.33
CA ASN A 282 -1.97 4.00 12.68
C ASN A 282 -0.50 4.39 12.69
N LEU A 283 0.32 3.82 11.81
CA LEU A 283 1.73 4.21 11.69
C LEU A 283 1.88 5.68 11.29
N LEU A 284 1.10 6.16 10.31
CA LEU A 284 1.14 7.54 9.85
C LEU A 284 0.76 8.53 10.97
N ARG A 285 -0.19 8.18 11.84
CA ARG A 285 -0.54 8.98 13.03
C ARG A 285 0.62 9.03 14.03
N VAL A 286 1.20 7.88 14.36
CA VAL A 286 2.35 7.80 15.28
C VAL A 286 3.54 8.60 14.75
N LYS A 287 3.76 8.59 13.44
CA LYS A 287 4.81 9.35 12.77
C LYS A 287 4.43 10.82 12.50
N ASN A 288 3.20 11.24 12.85
CA ASN A 288 2.67 12.58 12.63
C ASN A 288 2.76 13.06 11.18
N VAL A 289 2.49 12.16 10.23
CA VAL A 289 2.51 12.42 8.78
C VAL A 289 1.23 11.95 8.08
N LEU A 290 0.17 11.66 8.83
CA LEU A 290 -1.13 11.32 8.26
C LEU A 290 -1.70 12.54 7.51
N PRO A 291 -1.97 12.44 6.18
CA PRO A 291 -2.51 13.56 5.43
C PRO A 291 -3.88 14.01 5.96
N LYS A 292 -4.18 15.30 5.87
CA LYS A 292 -5.51 15.81 6.21
C LYS A 292 -6.59 15.17 5.35
N ASP A 293 -7.77 14.95 5.94
CA ASP A 293 -8.96 14.38 5.30
C ASP A 293 -8.75 12.97 4.72
N SER A 294 -7.64 12.29 5.07
CA SER A 294 -7.30 10.96 4.56
C SER A 294 -8.11 9.84 5.18
N VAL A 295 -8.83 10.07 6.27
CA VAL A 295 -9.60 9.06 6.99
C VAL A 295 -11.00 9.62 7.27
N VAL A 296 -12.04 8.83 7.03
CA VAL A 296 -13.39 9.19 7.48
C VAL A 296 -13.49 8.90 8.97
N ALA A 297 -13.57 9.96 9.77
CA ALA A 297 -13.86 9.81 11.19
C ALA A 297 -15.19 9.09 11.34
N THR A 298 -15.19 7.94 12.03
CA THR A 298 -16.44 7.31 12.45
C THR A 298 -17.19 8.33 13.31
N PRO A 299 -18.51 8.57 13.13
CA PRO A 299 -19.26 9.37 14.08
C PRO A 299 -19.09 8.73 15.45
N ARG A 300 -18.28 9.37 16.31
CA ARG A 300 -18.23 9.04 17.73
C ARG A 300 -19.60 9.45 18.26
N GLY A 301 -20.54 8.50 18.28
CA GLY A 301 -21.82 8.72 18.93
C GLY A 301 -21.56 9.33 20.30
N THR A 302 -22.17 10.48 20.54
CA THR A 302 -22.13 11.19 21.82
C THR A 302 -22.76 10.28 22.87
N GLN A 303 -21.97 9.37 23.46
CA GLN A 303 -22.34 8.74 24.71
C GLN A 303 -21.97 9.71 25.82
N THR A 304 -22.90 10.62 26.10
CA THR A 304 -23.03 11.21 27.43
C THR A 304 -23.52 10.07 28.35
N GLN A 305 -22.61 9.22 28.82
CA GLN A 305 -22.88 8.46 30.03
C GLN A 305 -22.34 9.27 31.20
N ALA A 306 -23.27 9.77 32.01
CA ALA A 306 -22.95 10.37 33.29
C ALA A 306 -22.18 9.35 34.14
N LEU A 307 -20.96 9.73 34.54
CA LEU A 307 -20.12 8.98 35.46
C LEU A 307 -20.87 8.83 36.79
N THR A 308 -21.42 7.64 37.05
CA THR A 308 -21.72 7.19 38.41
C THR A 308 -20.49 6.44 38.90
N VAL A 309 -19.73 7.09 39.78
CA VAL A 309 -18.54 6.53 40.42
C VAL A 309 -18.99 5.43 41.39
N ALA A 310 -18.68 4.17 41.07
CA ALA A 310 -18.71 3.07 42.02
C ALA A 310 -17.39 3.04 42.83
N PRO A 311 -17.40 2.57 44.09
CA PRO A 311 -16.30 2.78 45.01
C PRO A 311 -15.07 1.93 44.67
N THR A 312 -13.93 2.51 44.98
CA THR A 312 -12.57 2.01 44.81
C THR A 312 -12.34 0.79 45.71
N PHE A 313 -12.05 -0.38 45.12
CA PHE A 313 -11.41 -1.47 45.86
C PHE A 313 -9.87 -1.30 45.79
N ALA A 314 -9.21 -1.48 46.93
CA ALA A 314 -7.77 -1.42 47.08
C ALA A 314 -7.04 -2.47 46.22
N PRO A 315 -5.78 -2.23 45.81
CA PRO A 315 -5.05 -3.11 44.90
C PRO A 315 -4.58 -4.38 45.62
N SER A 316 -5.03 -5.54 45.15
CA SER A 316 -4.39 -6.83 45.44
C SER A 316 -3.02 -6.90 44.76
N PRO A 317 -2.02 -7.61 45.33
CA PRO A 317 -0.70 -7.75 44.71
C PRO A 317 -0.81 -8.46 43.35
N SER A 318 -0.31 -7.79 42.31
CA SER A 318 -0.30 -8.27 40.93
C SER A 318 0.55 -9.54 40.79
N LYS A 319 -0.01 -10.59 40.16
CA LYS A 319 0.71 -11.84 39.79
C LYS A 319 1.64 -11.67 38.59
N CYS A 320 1.62 -10.52 37.94
CA CYS A 320 2.50 -10.19 36.83
C CYS A 320 3.75 -9.47 37.34
N THR A 321 4.81 -9.62 36.56
CA THR A 321 6.03 -8.80 36.67
C THR A 321 5.72 -7.31 36.47
N VAL A 322 6.69 -6.46 36.79
CA VAL A 322 6.59 -5.02 36.56
C VAL A 322 6.33 -4.77 35.08
N VAL A 323 5.38 -3.89 34.77
CA VAL A 323 5.06 -3.52 33.39
C VAL A 323 6.28 -2.87 32.74
N GLU A 324 6.72 -3.47 31.64
CA GLU A 324 7.75 -2.94 30.77
C GLU A 324 7.15 -1.95 29.79
N GLU A 325 7.64 -0.72 29.81
CA GLU A 325 7.24 0.34 28.89
C GLU A 325 8.03 0.22 27.58
N ASN A 326 7.36 0.50 26.47
CA ASN A 326 7.90 0.45 25.12
C ASN A 326 8.45 -0.92 24.71
N VAL A 327 7.84 -2.00 25.18
CA VAL A 327 8.28 -3.37 24.93
C VAL A 327 7.12 -4.19 24.38
N ALA A 328 7.31 -4.76 23.20
CA ALA A 328 6.39 -5.68 22.56
C ALA A 328 7.01 -7.09 22.49
N TYR A 329 6.17 -8.10 22.74
CA TYR A 329 6.48 -9.50 22.52
C TYR A 329 5.68 -10.00 21.32
N PHE A 330 6.38 -10.33 20.24
CA PHE A 330 5.78 -10.76 18.97
C PHE A 330 5.56 -12.27 18.92
N GLY A 331 4.54 -12.72 18.17
CA GLY A 331 4.15 -14.12 18.08
C GLY A 331 3.23 -14.59 19.22
N TYR A 332 2.95 -15.90 19.23
CA TYR A 332 2.21 -16.64 20.26
C TYR A 332 0.89 -16.01 20.72
N HIS A 333 0.12 -15.41 19.80
CA HIS A 333 -1.17 -14.83 20.15
C HIS A 333 -2.14 -15.92 20.62
N LEU A 334 -2.71 -15.73 21.81
CA LEU A 334 -3.65 -16.65 22.42
C LEU A 334 -5.08 -16.11 22.37
N ALA A 335 -5.27 -14.87 22.81
CA ALA A 335 -6.56 -14.18 22.84
C ALA A 335 -6.34 -12.67 22.98
N SER A 336 -7.39 -11.88 22.84
CA SER A 336 -7.36 -10.45 23.19
C SER A 336 -8.57 -10.05 24.01
N THR A 337 -8.37 -9.06 24.89
CA THR A 337 -9.42 -8.44 25.69
C THR A 337 -9.34 -6.93 25.59
N GLN A 338 -10.48 -6.25 25.65
CA GLN A 338 -10.53 -4.79 25.63
C GLN A 338 -10.39 -4.25 27.06
N ARG A 339 -9.34 -3.47 27.32
CA ARG A 339 -9.06 -2.81 28.60
C ARG A 339 -8.46 -1.43 28.37
N SER A 340 -9.16 -0.40 28.82
CA SER A 340 -8.68 0.99 28.73
C SER A 340 -7.39 1.26 29.50
N GLU A 341 -7.10 0.43 30.50
CA GLU A 341 -5.92 0.56 31.35
C GLU A 341 -5.09 -0.73 31.31
N VAL A 342 -3.78 -0.58 31.14
CA VAL A 342 -2.82 -1.69 31.13
C VAL A 342 -2.87 -2.53 32.42
N SER A 343 -3.19 -1.91 33.56
CA SER A 343 -3.24 -2.58 34.87
C SER A 343 -4.28 -3.70 34.93
N LEU A 344 -5.26 -3.70 34.03
CA LEU A 344 -6.31 -4.71 33.97
C LEU A 344 -5.90 -5.96 33.18
N CYS A 345 -4.87 -5.86 32.32
CA CYS A 345 -4.44 -6.97 31.48
C CYS A 345 -3.87 -8.15 32.26
N CYS A 346 -3.28 -7.90 33.42
CA CYS A 346 -2.73 -8.96 34.25
C CYS A 346 -3.81 -9.92 34.75
N GLY A 347 -4.97 -9.38 35.16
CA GLY A 347 -6.11 -10.19 35.59
C GLY A 347 -6.67 -11.02 34.45
N ASP A 348 -6.77 -10.44 33.25
CA ASP A 348 -7.25 -11.16 32.06
C ASP A 348 -6.32 -12.31 31.68
N CYS A 349 -5.00 -12.12 31.79
CA CYS A 349 -4.04 -13.17 31.54
C CYS A 349 -4.12 -14.28 32.61
N ASP A 350 -4.25 -13.94 33.88
CA ASP A 350 -4.32 -14.91 34.99
C ASP A 350 -5.52 -15.87 34.88
N ILE A 351 -6.65 -15.40 34.37
CA ILE A 351 -7.85 -16.23 34.20
C ILE A 351 -7.93 -16.94 32.84
N THR A 352 -7.02 -16.64 31.91
CA THR A 352 -7.01 -17.23 30.56
C THR A 352 -6.08 -18.44 30.52
N PRO A 353 -6.61 -19.67 30.36
CA PRO A 353 -5.79 -20.87 30.33
C PRO A 353 -4.69 -20.81 29.27
N GLY A 354 -3.45 -21.05 29.69
CA GLY A 354 -2.28 -21.01 28.81
C GLY A 354 -1.68 -19.62 28.58
N CYS A 355 -2.23 -18.54 29.16
CA CYS A 355 -1.61 -17.23 29.06
C CYS A 355 -0.32 -17.16 29.90
N LYS A 356 0.77 -16.70 29.28
CA LYS A 356 2.07 -16.51 29.94
C LYS A 356 2.47 -15.05 30.05
N LEU A 357 2.00 -14.18 29.16
CA LEU A 357 2.23 -12.74 29.22
C LEU A 357 1.13 -11.98 28.48
N PHE A 358 1.03 -10.68 28.73
CA PHE A 358 0.21 -9.79 27.91
C PHE A 358 1.05 -8.69 27.28
N VAL A 359 0.59 -8.21 26.13
CA VAL A 359 1.06 -6.98 25.50
C VAL A 359 -0.14 -6.04 25.42
N TRP A 360 -0.07 -4.87 26.01
CA TRP A 360 -1.11 -3.86 25.95
C TRP A 360 -0.76 -2.77 24.96
N THR A 361 -1.72 -2.43 24.11
CA THR A 361 -1.63 -1.33 23.14
C THR A 361 -2.82 -0.39 23.33
N THR A 362 -2.74 0.81 22.77
CA THR A 362 -3.85 1.76 22.75
C THR A 362 -4.94 1.40 21.72
N ASP A 363 -4.85 0.24 21.07
CA ASP A 363 -5.81 -0.19 20.05
C ASP A 363 -7.23 -0.26 20.63
N ASN A 364 -8.22 0.23 19.88
CA ASN A 364 -9.63 0.28 20.29
C ASN A 364 -9.89 1.02 21.62
N GLY A 365 -8.98 1.91 22.04
CA GLY A 365 -9.05 2.59 23.34
C GLY A 365 -8.39 1.82 24.48
N GLY A 366 -7.62 0.77 24.16
CA GLY A 366 -6.81 -0.03 25.09
C GLY A 366 -7.09 -1.53 24.92
N THR A 367 -6.16 -2.31 24.38
CA THR A 367 -6.33 -3.76 24.13
C THR A 367 -5.21 -4.55 24.77
N CYS A 368 -5.55 -5.61 25.50
CA CYS A 368 -4.60 -6.60 26.02
C CYS A 368 -4.51 -7.77 25.04
N TRP A 369 -3.36 -7.95 24.44
CA TRP A 369 -2.99 -9.09 23.61
C TRP A 369 -2.36 -10.16 24.49
N LEU A 370 -3.14 -11.17 24.85
CA LEU A 370 -2.71 -12.30 25.66
C LEU A 370 -1.88 -13.26 24.80
N LYS A 371 -0.73 -13.71 25.32
CA LYS A 371 0.18 -14.61 24.61
C LYS A 371 0.34 -15.94 25.33
N SER A 372 0.44 -17.01 24.56
CA SER A 372 0.67 -18.38 25.03
C SER A 372 2.13 -18.69 25.31
N ASP A 373 3.07 -17.88 24.82
CA ASP A 373 4.49 -18.00 25.14
C ASP A 373 5.26 -16.67 25.06
N VAL A 374 6.47 -16.67 25.62
CA VAL A 374 7.41 -15.56 25.54
C VAL A 374 8.06 -15.56 24.16
N GLY A 375 7.54 -14.71 23.27
CA GLY A 375 8.09 -14.53 21.93
C GLY A 375 9.25 -13.55 21.86
N THR A 376 9.57 -13.10 20.65
CA THR A 376 10.69 -12.18 20.43
C THR A 376 10.39 -10.82 21.07
N LYS A 377 11.27 -10.41 21.99
CA LYS A 377 11.23 -9.11 22.65
C LYS A 377 11.76 -8.03 21.73
N VAL A 378 10.96 -6.99 21.49
CA VAL A 378 11.30 -5.88 20.60
C VAL A 378 10.92 -4.56 21.26
N ALA A 379 11.76 -3.53 21.10
CA ALA A 379 11.43 -2.18 21.52
C ALA A 379 10.33 -1.59 20.62
N SER A 380 9.19 -1.23 21.19
CA SER A 380 8.04 -0.69 20.48
C SER A 380 7.39 0.43 21.28
N VAL A 381 7.55 1.67 20.81
CA VAL A 381 7.11 2.87 21.54
C VAL A 381 5.60 2.88 21.75
N GLY A 382 5.16 3.14 22.99
CA GLY A 382 3.75 3.18 23.37
C GLY A 382 3.11 1.84 23.70
N VAL A 383 3.85 0.73 23.55
CA VAL A 383 3.41 -0.62 23.90
C VAL A 383 3.88 -0.97 25.30
N LYS A 384 3.00 -1.58 26.09
CA LYS A 384 3.31 -1.99 27.46
C LYS A 384 3.19 -3.50 27.58
N SER A 385 4.03 -4.18 28.33
CA SER A 385 3.89 -5.64 28.49
C SER A 385 4.31 -6.10 29.88
N ALA A 386 3.78 -7.24 30.31
CA ALA A 386 4.26 -7.91 31.52
C ALA A 386 4.05 -9.42 31.41
N VAL A 387 4.97 -10.16 32.03
CA VAL A 387 4.96 -11.63 32.11
C VAL A 387 4.26 -12.07 33.40
N LEU A 388 3.44 -13.13 33.33
CA LEU A 388 2.78 -13.74 34.48
C LEU A 388 3.79 -14.58 35.27
N ALA A 389 4.04 -14.22 36.54
CA ALA A 389 5.16 -14.77 37.31
C ALA A 389 4.93 -16.22 37.80
N ASN A 390 3.72 -16.76 37.69
CA ASN A 390 3.38 -18.17 37.95
C ASN A 390 2.12 -18.58 37.15
N PRO A 391 2.23 -19.15 35.94
CA PRO A 391 1.06 -19.65 35.20
C PRO A 391 0.43 -20.83 35.95
N ALA A 392 -0.90 -20.85 36.08
CA ALA A 392 -1.62 -21.96 36.71
C ALA A 392 -1.36 -23.26 35.95
N ALA A 393 -0.90 -24.29 36.65
CA ALA A 393 -0.61 -25.60 36.06
C ALA A 393 -1.92 -26.24 35.53
N THR A 394 -1.85 -26.76 34.31
CA THR A 394 -2.89 -27.60 33.69
C THR A 394 -3.18 -28.81 34.56
N VAL A 395 -4.46 -28.99 34.95
CA VAL A 395 -4.98 -30.24 35.54
C VAL A 395 -5.46 -31.15 34.42
#